data_AF-A0A1Z2QRQ1-F1
#
_entry.id   AF-A0A1Z2QRQ1-F1
#
_cell.length_a   1.000
_cell.length_b   1.000
_cell.length_c   1.000
_cell.angle_alpha   90.00
_cell.angle_beta   90.00
_cell.angle_gamma   90.00
#
_symmetry.space_group_name_H-M   'P 1'
#
loop_
_entity.id
_entity.type
_entity.pdbx_description
1 polymer ?
#
loop_
_entity_poly.entity_id
_entity_poly.type
_entity_poly.pdbx_seq_one_letter_code
_entity_poly.pdbx_strand_id
1 'polypeptide(L)'
;MSFTNSLDREVFRLFWNMKLHSFFARLALRYLLTWGRETNSLSHRIALTYLLNKGLKTNSLFDRLALTYVLNGGLETNSLFDRLARAYLVNRGLKTNSVFDTISRAFMHLLMRGLQTRNLFDKMALMYLVKRCDEAVRLSGFEDVFDLAQVEGINLIDRNLQRISKTPMAWQTAKIAVACRSIEAFHQENTDEFEYTAKLGYWTGALERLRQLEKEENSESD
;
A
#
# COMPACT_ATOMS: atom_id res chain seq x y z
N MET A 1 -21.57 -2.79 -24.26
CA MET A 1 -20.90 -1.49 -24.50
C MET A 1 -19.67 -1.75 -25.37
N SER A 2 -19.59 -1.18 -26.57
CA SER A 2 -18.46 -1.39 -27.49
C SER A 2 -17.37 -0.36 -27.20
N PHE A 3 -16.20 -0.79 -26.73
CA PHE A 3 -15.04 0.09 -26.54
C PHE A 3 -14.40 0.36 -27.90
N THR A 4 -14.81 1.45 -28.54
CA THR A 4 -14.36 1.81 -29.90
C THR A 4 -12.98 2.47 -29.92
N ASN A 5 -12.45 2.93 -28.78
CA ASN A 5 -11.17 3.63 -28.66
C ASN A 5 -10.16 2.86 -27.79
N SER A 6 -8.87 2.90 -28.17
CA SER A 6 -7.80 2.17 -27.46
C SER A 6 -7.62 2.64 -26.01
N LEU A 7 -7.78 3.95 -25.79
CA LEU A 7 -7.68 4.60 -24.48
C LEU A 7 -8.78 4.14 -23.51
N ASP A 8 -10.01 3.94 -23.99
CA ASP A 8 -11.13 3.53 -23.13
C ASP A 8 -10.92 2.10 -22.64
N ARG A 9 -10.46 1.21 -23.54
CA ARG A 9 -10.11 -0.17 -23.18
C ARG A 9 -8.99 -0.21 -22.14
N GLU A 10 -8.03 0.70 -22.26
CA GLU A 10 -6.95 0.86 -21.31
C GLU A 10 -7.43 1.33 -19.93
N VAL A 11 -8.30 2.34 -19.88
CA VAL A 11 -8.89 2.86 -18.63
C VAL A 11 -9.76 1.80 -17.98
N PHE A 12 -10.60 1.11 -18.75
CA PHE A 12 -11.39 0.00 -18.21
C PHE A 12 -10.50 -1.08 -17.61
N ARG A 13 -9.48 -1.52 -18.33
CA ARG A 13 -8.52 -2.54 -17.84
C ARG A 13 -7.76 -2.09 -16.60
N LEU A 14 -7.41 -0.80 -16.52
CA LEU A 14 -6.70 -0.23 -15.37
C LEU A 14 -7.48 -0.49 -14.08
N PHE A 15 -8.77 -0.17 -14.04
CA PHE A 15 -9.60 -0.35 -12.84
C PHE A 15 -10.12 -1.77 -12.67
N TRP A 16 -10.57 -2.41 -13.76
CA TRP A 16 -11.19 -3.73 -13.72
C TRP A 16 -10.20 -4.83 -13.29
N ASN A 17 -8.96 -4.79 -13.80
CA ASN A 17 -7.96 -5.80 -13.49
C ASN A 17 -7.07 -5.42 -12.30
N MET A 18 -7.41 -4.36 -11.57
CA MET A 18 -6.56 -3.86 -10.49
C MET A 18 -6.54 -4.85 -9.33
N LYS A 19 -5.36 -5.40 -9.05
CA LYS A 19 -5.12 -6.22 -7.86
C LYS A 19 -4.66 -5.35 -6.70
N LEU A 20 -5.30 -5.50 -5.54
CA LEU A 20 -5.03 -4.70 -4.34
C LEU A 20 -3.96 -5.31 -3.43
N HIS A 21 -3.19 -6.30 -3.88
CA HIS A 21 -2.15 -6.95 -3.04
C HIS A 21 -1.14 -5.98 -2.44
N SER A 22 -0.68 -5.00 -3.23
CA SER A 22 0.25 -3.99 -2.73
C SER A 22 -0.41 -3.09 -1.69
N PHE A 23 -1.69 -2.79 -1.85
CA PHE A 23 -2.46 -1.99 -0.90
C PHE A 23 -2.65 -2.76 0.41
N PHE A 24 -3.10 -4.03 0.36
CA PHE A 24 -3.26 -4.85 1.56
C PHE A 24 -1.95 -5.08 2.31
N ALA A 25 -0.85 -5.36 1.59
CA ALA A 25 0.45 -5.52 2.23
C ALA A 25 0.91 -4.23 2.94
N ARG A 26 0.67 -3.07 2.31
CA ARG A 26 0.98 -1.76 2.90
C ARG A 26 0.10 -1.47 4.11
N LEU A 27 -1.19 -1.78 4.02
CA LEU A 27 -2.16 -1.56 5.10
C LEU A 27 -1.86 -2.47 6.29
N ALA A 28 -1.69 -3.77 6.07
CA ALA A 28 -1.33 -4.73 7.13
C ALA A 28 -0.01 -4.34 7.82
N LEU A 29 1.00 -3.93 7.06
CA LEU A 29 2.26 -3.45 7.63
C LEU A 29 2.08 -2.16 8.44
N ARG A 30 1.23 -1.22 7.98
CA ARG A 30 0.92 0.00 8.72
C ARG A 30 0.25 -0.32 10.05
N TYR A 31 -0.72 -1.24 10.06
CA TYR A 31 -1.36 -1.71 11.28
C TYR A 31 -0.36 -2.35 12.24
N LEU A 32 0.51 -3.22 11.72
CA LEU A 32 1.58 -3.83 12.51
C LEU A 32 2.49 -2.78 13.18
N LEU A 33 2.90 -1.75 12.44
CA LEU A 33 3.79 -0.71 12.98
C LEU A 33 3.09 0.24 13.96
N THR A 34 1.78 0.43 13.82
CA THR A 34 1.00 1.37 14.64
C THR A 34 0.48 0.71 15.91
N TRP A 35 -0.03 -0.52 15.80
CA TRP A 35 -0.79 -1.21 16.85
C TRP A 35 -0.15 -2.52 17.31
N GLY A 36 0.98 -2.91 16.72
CA GLY A 36 1.72 -4.10 17.13
C GLY A 36 2.28 -3.97 18.55
N ARG A 37 1.99 -4.95 19.42
CA ARG A 37 2.47 -4.96 20.82
C ARG A 37 3.99 -5.14 20.97
N GLU A 38 4.66 -5.62 19.94
CA GLU A 38 6.09 -5.99 19.98
C GLU A 38 6.94 -5.23 18.96
N THR A 39 6.66 -3.95 18.70
CA THR A 39 7.45 -3.14 17.76
C THR A 39 8.95 -3.10 18.09
N ASN A 40 9.32 -3.36 19.35
CA ASN A 40 10.70 -3.39 19.83
C ASN A 40 11.30 -4.78 20.12
N SER A 41 10.60 -5.89 19.84
CA SER A 41 11.19 -7.21 20.07
C SER A 41 12.29 -7.54 19.05
N LEU A 42 13.29 -8.30 19.47
CA LEU A 42 14.40 -8.72 18.60
C LEU A 42 13.88 -9.43 17.34
N SER A 43 12.90 -10.33 17.50
CA SER A 43 12.27 -11.04 16.39
C SER A 43 11.59 -10.10 15.40
N HIS A 44 10.92 -9.04 15.89
CA HIS A 44 10.27 -8.04 15.06
C HIS A 44 11.29 -7.28 14.21
N ARG A 45 12.35 -6.80 14.87
CA ARG A 45 13.47 -6.10 14.23
C ARG A 45 14.16 -6.96 13.17
N ILE A 46 14.39 -8.23 13.47
CA ILE A 46 14.96 -9.19 12.52
C ILE A 46 14.02 -9.37 11.31
N ALA A 47 12.72 -9.56 11.53
CA ALA A 47 11.76 -9.76 10.45
C ALA A 47 11.65 -8.53 9.52
N LEU A 48 11.58 -7.32 10.08
CA LEU A 48 11.55 -6.09 9.28
C LEU A 48 12.88 -5.83 8.56
N THR A 49 14.01 -6.08 9.23
CA THR A 49 15.34 -5.97 8.62
C THR A 49 15.51 -6.98 7.48
N TYR A 50 14.95 -8.18 7.64
CA TYR A 50 14.92 -9.19 6.59
C TYR A 50 14.15 -8.71 5.37
N LEU A 51 12.94 -8.18 5.57
CA LEU A 51 12.14 -7.58 4.49
C LEU A 51 12.86 -6.44 3.80
N LEU A 52 13.46 -5.53 4.57
CA LEU A 52 14.19 -4.39 4.06
C LEU A 52 15.32 -4.85 3.15
N ASN A 53 16.17 -5.76 3.62
CA ASN A 53 17.29 -6.29 2.83
C ASN A 53 16.82 -7.04 1.57
N LYS A 54 15.68 -7.73 1.65
CA LYS A 54 15.10 -8.44 0.51
C LYS A 54 14.46 -7.49 -0.51
N GLY A 55 13.85 -6.40 -0.05
CA GLY A 55 13.24 -5.39 -0.90
C GLY A 55 14.24 -4.44 -1.56
N LEU A 56 15.41 -4.25 -0.94
CA LEU A 56 16.46 -3.40 -1.48
C LEU A 56 17.04 -4.02 -2.76
N LYS A 57 16.75 -3.37 -3.88
CA LYS A 57 17.36 -3.68 -5.18
C LYS A 57 18.82 -3.20 -5.29
N THR A 58 19.31 -2.46 -4.30
CA THR A 58 20.68 -1.95 -4.27
C THR A 58 21.62 -3.02 -3.72
N ASN A 59 22.79 -3.18 -4.38
CA ASN A 59 23.88 -4.02 -3.90
C ASN A 59 24.79 -3.28 -2.89
N SER A 60 24.45 -2.04 -2.52
CA SER A 60 25.27 -1.23 -1.62
C SER A 60 25.09 -1.70 -0.18
N LEU A 61 26.18 -2.22 0.41
CA LEU A 61 26.23 -2.58 1.82
C LEU A 61 25.95 -1.38 2.73
N PHE A 62 26.42 -0.19 2.35
CA PHE A 62 26.19 1.04 3.12
C PHE A 62 24.73 1.47 3.12
N ASP A 63 23.98 1.27 2.03
CA ASP A 63 22.55 1.56 2.00
C ASP A 63 21.80 0.61 2.95
N ARG A 64 22.16 -0.68 2.93
CA ARG A 64 21.57 -1.70 3.82
C ARG A 64 21.85 -1.39 5.29
N LEU A 65 23.09 -1.04 5.62
CA LEU A 65 23.48 -0.71 6.98
C LEU A 65 22.79 0.57 7.47
N ALA A 66 22.79 1.64 6.67
CA ALA A 66 22.15 2.90 7.05
C ALA A 66 20.64 2.75 7.27
N LEU A 67 19.94 2.03 6.37
CA LEU A 67 18.50 1.81 6.50
C LEU A 67 18.16 0.84 7.65
N THR A 68 18.98 -0.19 7.88
CA THR A 68 18.84 -1.11 9.02
C THR A 68 19.07 -0.39 10.35
N TYR A 69 20.01 0.55 10.40
CA TYR A 69 20.26 1.38 11.57
C TYR A 69 19.03 2.24 11.91
N VAL A 70 18.47 2.93 10.91
CA VAL A 70 17.23 3.72 11.06
C VAL A 70 16.08 2.84 11.55
N LEU A 71 15.91 1.64 10.96
CA LEU A 71 14.85 0.71 11.30
C LEU A 71 14.92 0.18 12.75
N ASN A 72 16.13 0.01 13.29
CA ASN A 72 16.35 -0.51 14.64
C ASN A 72 16.33 0.57 15.73
N GLY A 73 15.81 1.77 15.43
CA GLY A 73 15.64 2.88 16.36
C GLY A 73 16.74 3.94 16.29
N GLY A 74 17.68 3.83 15.36
CA GLY A 74 18.73 4.83 15.15
C GLY A 74 18.22 6.07 14.42
N LEU A 75 17.37 6.89 15.07
CA LEU A 75 17.07 8.29 14.69
C LEU A 75 16.50 9.17 15.82
N GLU A 76 16.31 8.68 17.05
CA GLU A 76 15.80 9.48 18.19
C GLU A 76 16.91 10.15 19.02
N THR A 77 18.13 9.62 18.97
CA THR A 77 19.30 10.19 19.66
C THR A 77 20.06 11.18 18.75
N ASN A 78 20.75 12.15 19.37
CA ASN A 78 21.64 13.09 18.67
C ASN A 78 23.08 12.55 18.60
N SER A 79 23.25 11.25 18.32
CA SER A 79 24.58 10.65 18.23
C SER A 79 25.30 11.01 16.92
N LEU A 80 26.62 10.86 16.90
CA LEU A 80 27.41 11.02 15.67
C LEU A 80 26.95 10.04 14.57
N PHE A 81 26.62 8.81 14.93
CA PHE A 81 26.11 7.81 13.99
C PHE A 81 24.75 8.20 13.41
N ASP A 82 23.86 8.82 14.21
CA ASP A 82 22.58 9.35 13.72
C ASP A 82 22.79 10.48 12.70
N ARG A 83 23.74 11.39 12.95
CA ARG A 83 24.08 12.47 12.02
C ARG A 83 24.67 11.93 10.72
N LEU A 84 25.57 10.95 10.82
CA LEU A 84 26.19 10.31 9.66
C LEU A 84 25.18 9.50 8.85
N ALA A 85 24.31 8.72 9.50
CA ALA A 85 23.27 7.96 8.83
C ALA A 85 22.26 8.89 8.13
N ARG A 86 21.80 9.96 8.79
CA ARG A 86 20.93 10.97 8.17
C ARG A 86 21.61 11.64 6.98
N ALA A 87 22.85 12.11 7.13
CA ALA A 87 23.58 12.77 6.05
C ALA A 87 23.81 11.82 4.86
N TYR A 88 24.17 10.56 5.12
CA TYR A 88 24.35 9.54 4.08
C TYR A 88 23.04 9.28 3.33
N LEU A 89 21.94 9.06 4.04
CA LEU A 89 20.63 8.79 3.43
C LEU A 89 20.11 9.99 2.62
N VAL A 90 20.28 11.21 3.12
CA VAL A 90 19.92 12.44 2.41
C VAL A 90 20.76 12.60 1.14
N ASN A 91 22.09 12.43 1.21
CA ASN A 91 22.97 12.50 0.03
C ASN A 91 22.64 11.42 -1.01
N ARG A 92 22.23 10.24 -0.58
CA ARG A 92 21.78 9.15 -1.46
C ARG A 92 20.35 9.34 -1.99
N GLY A 93 19.59 10.32 -1.50
CA GLY A 93 18.18 10.51 -1.84
C GLY A 93 17.25 9.43 -1.27
N LEU A 94 17.71 8.65 -0.29
CA LEU A 94 16.93 7.58 0.36
C LEU A 94 16.09 8.17 1.49
N LYS A 95 14.84 8.55 1.17
CA LYS A 95 13.89 9.11 2.15
C LYS A 95 13.29 8.02 3.04
N THR A 96 12.86 8.34 4.25
CA THR A 96 12.22 7.39 5.18
C THR A 96 10.97 6.72 4.60
N ASN A 97 10.18 7.43 3.80
CA ASN A 97 9.04 6.85 3.05
C ASN A 97 9.48 5.74 2.09
N SER A 98 10.71 5.81 1.56
CA SER A 98 11.27 4.74 0.72
C SER A 98 11.56 3.45 1.50
N VAL A 99 11.84 3.53 2.80
CA VAL A 99 12.03 2.35 3.67
C VAL A 99 10.72 1.60 3.78
N PHE A 100 9.65 2.30 4.17
CA PHE A 100 8.33 1.68 4.34
C PHE A 100 7.81 1.09 3.02
N ASP A 101 7.95 1.81 1.90
CA ASP A 101 7.55 1.31 0.59
C ASP A 101 8.40 0.12 0.13
N THR A 102 9.68 0.05 0.52
CA THR A 102 10.56 -1.09 0.23
C THR A 102 10.16 -2.32 1.03
N ILE A 103 9.92 -2.16 2.33
CA ILE A 103 9.45 -3.23 3.22
C ILE A 103 8.07 -3.73 2.78
N SER A 104 7.14 -2.82 2.46
CA SER A 104 5.79 -3.16 1.98
C SER A 104 5.83 -3.96 0.68
N ARG A 105 6.69 -3.58 -0.27
CA ARG A 105 6.89 -4.34 -1.52
C ARG A 105 7.50 -5.71 -1.28
N ALA A 106 8.51 -5.81 -0.42
CA ALA A 106 9.10 -7.09 -0.05
C ALA A 106 8.07 -8.00 0.65
N PHE A 107 7.25 -7.43 1.52
CA PHE A 107 6.19 -8.14 2.23
C PHE A 107 5.11 -8.64 1.27
N MET A 108 4.65 -7.80 0.33
CA MET A 108 3.75 -8.20 -0.75
C MET A 108 4.33 -9.37 -1.55
N HIS A 109 5.61 -9.30 -1.95
CA HIS A 109 6.25 -10.40 -2.66
C HIS A 109 6.31 -11.68 -1.83
N LEU A 110 6.55 -11.57 -0.52
CA LEU A 110 6.47 -12.71 0.39
C LEU A 110 5.06 -13.26 0.56
N LEU A 111 4.02 -12.42 0.64
CA LEU A 111 2.63 -12.89 0.70
C LEU A 111 2.27 -13.67 -0.56
N MET A 112 2.65 -13.14 -1.73
CA MET A 112 2.32 -13.76 -3.02
C MET A 112 3.11 -15.04 -3.31
N ARG A 113 4.37 -15.14 -2.84
CA ARG A 113 5.26 -16.27 -3.17
C ARG A 113 5.52 -17.21 -2.01
N GLY A 114 5.45 -16.71 -0.77
CA GLY A 114 6.05 -17.30 0.43
C GLY A 114 5.58 -18.72 0.74
N LEU A 115 4.29 -19.00 0.50
CA LEU A 115 3.73 -20.35 0.64
C LEU A 115 4.31 -21.36 -0.39
N GLN A 116 4.73 -20.87 -1.56
CA GLN A 116 5.33 -21.68 -2.63
C GLN A 116 6.86 -21.69 -2.60
N THR A 117 7.51 -20.84 -1.78
CA THR A 117 8.98 -20.82 -1.69
C THR A 117 9.51 -22.03 -0.92
N ARG A 118 10.66 -22.57 -1.33
CA ARG A 118 11.42 -23.56 -0.54
C ARG A 118 12.32 -22.93 0.53
N ASN A 119 12.37 -21.60 0.60
CA ASN A 119 13.26 -20.88 1.52
C ASN A 119 12.66 -20.84 2.94
N LEU A 120 13.36 -21.45 3.91
CA LEU A 120 12.92 -21.48 5.30
C LEU A 120 12.82 -20.09 5.93
N PHE A 121 13.75 -19.18 5.61
CA PHE A 121 13.72 -17.80 6.13
C PHE A 121 12.50 -17.03 5.62
N ASP A 122 12.11 -17.26 4.36
CA ASP A 122 10.88 -16.67 3.79
C ASP A 122 9.63 -17.14 4.53
N LYS A 123 9.55 -18.44 4.82
CA LYS A 123 8.42 -19.02 5.56
C LYS A 123 8.36 -18.51 6.99
N MET A 124 9.51 -18.46 7.68
CA MET A 124 9.58 -17.96 9.06
C MET A 124 9.19 -16.48 9.13
N ALA A 125 9.76 -15.65 8.26
CA ALA A 125 9.42 -14.23 8.19
C ALA A 125 7.93 -14.03 7.87
N LEU A 126 7.40 -14.76 6.88
CA LEU A 126 5.98 -14.69 6.52
C LEU A 126 5.08 -15.11 7.69
N MET A 127 5.30 -16.28 8.30
CA MET A 127 4.50 -16.76 9.43
C MET A 127 4.52 -15.76 10.59
N TYR A 128 5.69 -15.24 10.92
CA TYR A 128 5.83 -14.27 11.99
C TYR A 128 5.06 -12.98 11.66
N LEU A 129 5.29 -12.38 10.49
CA LEU A 129 4.69 -11.11 10.12
C LEU A 129 3.18 -11.21 9.95
N VAL A 130 2.66 -12.26 9.31
CA VAL A 130 1.21 -12.48 9.17
C VAL A 130 0.57 -12.60 10.55
N LYS A 131 1.14 -13.43 11.45
CA LYS A 131 0.62 -13.56 12.81
C LYS A 131 0.58 -12.21 13.55
N ARG A 132 1.63 -11.40 13.43
CA ARG A 132 1.67 -10.10 14.11
C ARG A 132 0.75 -9.06 13.47
N CYS A 133 0.58 -9.08 12.15
CA CYS A 133 -0.43 -8.24 11.47
C CYS A 133 -1.84 -8.60 11.96
N ASP A 134 -2.17 -9.90 12.02
CA ASP A 134 -3.47 -10.38 12.53
C ASP A 134 -3.72 -9.92 13.97
N GLU A 135 -2.71 -10.06 14.84
CA GLU A 135 -2.79 -9.58 16.23
C GLU A 135 -3.03 -8.06 16.28
N ALA A 136 -2.31 -7.28 15.45
CA ALA A 136 -2.47 -5.82 15.40
C ALA A 136 -3.86 -5.41 14.90
N VAL A 137 -4.40 -6.07 13.88
CA VAL A 137 -5.75 -5.84 13.36
C VAL A 137 -6.80 -6.17 14.42
N ARG A 138 -6.70 -7.32 15.10
CA ARG A 138 -7.66 -7.70 16.15
C ARG A 138 -7.66 -6.75 17.35
N LEU A 139 -6.52 -6.15 17.67
CA LEU A 139 -6.38 -5.23 18.80
C LEU A 139 -6.90 -3.83 18.51
N SER A 140 -6.64 -3.32 17.31
CA SER A 140 -7.11 -2.00 16.89
C SER A 140 -8.56 -2.00 16.42
N GLY A 141 -9.08 -3.15 16.02
CA GLY A 141 -10.37 -3.25 15.35
C GLY A 141 -10.29 -2.81 13.89
N PHE A 142 -11.46 -2.60 13.29
CA PHE A 142 -11.60 -2.22 11.88
C PHE A 142 -11.90 -0.72 11.68
N GLU A 143 -11.96 0.06 12.76
CA GLU A 143 -12.46 1.45 12.74
C GLU A 143 -11.70 2.32 11.71
N ASP A 144 -10.37 2.28 11.70
CA ASP A 144 -9.58 3.08 10.75
C ASP A 144 -9.36 2.41 9.37
N VAL A 145 -9.74 1.14 9.21
CA VAL A 145 -9.43 0.37 7.97
C VAL A 145 -10.15 1.01 6.80
N PHE A 146 -11.41 1.36 7.01
CA PHE A 146 -12.25 1.97 6.00
C PHE A 146 -11.71 3.35 5.59
N ASP A 147 -11.43 4.23 6.55
CA ASP A 147 -10.97 5.60 6.32
C ASP A 147 -9.61 5.63 5.60
N LEU A 148 -8.67 4.78 6.04
CA LEU A 148 -7.36 4.66 5.39
C LEU A 148 -7.49 4.12 3.96
N ALA A 149 -8.40 3.17 3.74
CA ALA A 149 -8.68 2.65 2.43
C ALA A 149 -9.32 3.70 1.52
N GLN A 150 -10.27 4.47 2.03
CA GLN A 150 -10.95 5.55 1.34
C GLN A 150 -9.95 6.61 0.83
N VAL A 151 -9.01 7.02 1.67
CA VAL A 151 -7.93 7.94 1.28
C VAL A 151 -7.05 7.35 0.17
N GLU A 152 -6.71 6.06 0.22
CA GLU A 152 -5.95 5.42 -0.87
C GLU A 152 -6.78 5.29 -2.16
N GLY A 153 -8.10 5.11 -2.05
CA GLY A 153 -9.04 5.17 -3.16
C GLY A 153 -9.09 6.54 -3.83
N ILE A 154 -9.14 7.62 -3.04
CA ILE A 154 -9.04 9.00 -3.55
C ILE A 154 -7.71 9.20 -4.29
N ASN A 155 -6.60 8.80 -3.66
CA ASN A 155 -5.27 8.90 -4.26
C ASN A 155 -5.14 8.10 -5.57
N LEU A 156 -5.86 6.98 -5.72
CA LEU A 156 -5.89 6.23 -6.98
C LEU A 156 -6.41 7.11 -8.12
N ILE A 157 -7.52 7.83 -7.88
CA ILE A 157 -8.13 8.70 -8.89
C ILE A 157 -7.19 9.86 -9.20
N ASP A 158 -6.68 10.55 -8.19
CA ASP A 158 -5.78 11.70 -8.39
C ASP A 158 -4.53 11.31 -9.19
N ARG A 159 -3.92 10.15 -8.90
CA ARG A 159 -2.76 9.64 -9.65
C ARG A 159 -3.07 9.31 -11.11
N ASN A 160 -4.32 9.03 -11.44
CA ASN A 160 -4.74 8.66 -12.79
C ASN A 160 -5.58 9.75 -13.48
N LEU A 161 -5.76 10.92 -12.84
CA LEU A 161 -6.67 11.97 -13.29
C LEU A 161 -6.39 12.38 -14.73
N GLN A 162 -5.12 12.70 -15.05
CA GLN A 162 -4.69 13.07 -16.40
C GLN A 162 -5.05 12.03 -17.47
N ARG A 163 -5.06 10.74 -17.11
CA ARG A 163 -5.37 9.66 -18.05
C ARG A 163 -6.87 9.54 -18.26
N ILE A 164 -7.66 9.65 -17.19
CA ILE A 164 -9.11 9.43 -17.22
C ILE A 164 -9.87 10.67 -17.71
N SER A 165 -9.35 11.89 -17.51
CA SER A 165 -9.96 13.12 -18.00
C SER A 165 -9.62 13.44 -19.47
N LYS A 166 -8.79 12.60 -20.11
CA LYS A 166 -8.28 12.87 -21.46
C LYS A 166 -9.36 12.89 -22.53
N THR A 167 -10.45 12.14 -22.36
CA THR A 167 -11.63 12.20 -23.25
C THR A 167 -12.90 12.01 -22.41
N PRO A 168 -14.06 12.54 -22.85
CA PRO A 168 -15.34 12.29 -22.18
C PRO A 168 -15.66 10.80 -22.04
N MET A 169 -15.29 9.99 -23.04
CA MET A 169 -15.52 8.54 -23.02
C MET A 169 -14.62 7.82 -22.00
N ALA A 170 -13.36 8.23 -21.88
CA ALA A 170 -12.44 7.70 -20.85
C ALA A 170 -12.94 8.04 -19.44
N TRP A 171 -13.48 9.25 -19.25
CA TRP A 171 -14.07 9.68 -17.99
C TRP A 171 -15.28 8.81 -17.61
N GLN A 172 -16.23 8.64 -18.52
CA GLN A 172 -17.40 7.77 -18.28
C GLN A 172 -16.99 6.32 -18.03
N THR A 173 -15.99 5.82 -18.78
CA THR A 173 -15.45 4.47 -18.59
C THR A 173 -14.85 4.29 -17.20
N ALA A 174 -14.11 5.28 -16.70
CA ALA A 174 -13.57 5.24 -15.34
C ALA A 174 -14.69 5.19 -14.29
N LYS A 175 -15.72 6.05 -14.42
CA LYS A 175 -16.88 6.05 -13.52
C LYS A 175 -17.60 4.70 -13.50
N ILE A 176 -17.88 4.13 -14.67
CA ILE A 176 -18.54 2.81 -14.77
C ILE A 176 -17.68 1.72 -14.14
N ALA A 177 -16.38 1.66 -14.48
CA ALA A 177 -15.50 0.63 -13.95
C ALA A 177 -15.35 0.71 -12.43
N VAL A 178 -15.17 1.91 -11.87
CA VAL A 178 -15.07 2.13 -10.42
C VAL A 178 -16.40 1.84 -9.71
N ALA A 179 -17.53 2.23 -10.28
CA ALA A 179 -18.85 1.90 -9.74
C ALA A 179 -19.09 0.38 -9.70
N CYS A 180 -18.78 -0.33 -10.79
CA CYS A 180 -18.88 -1.79 -10.80
C CYS A 180 -17.99 -2.45 -9.74
N ARG A 181 -16.76 -1.96 -9.55
CA ARG A 181 -15.85 -2.47 -8.50
C ARG A 181 -16.35 -2.15 -7.08
N SER A 182 -17.00 -1.01 -6.88
CA SER A 182 -17.63 -0.64 -5.62
C SER A 182 -18.80 -1.57 -5.28
N ILE A 183 -19.65 -1.86 -6.28
CA ILE A 183 -20.77 -2.81 -6.15
C ILE A 183 -20.24 -4.22 -5.87
N GLU A 184 -19.20 -4.66 -6.60
CA GLU A 184 -18.56 -5.96 -6.37
C GLU A 184 -18.01 -6.06 -4.95
N ALA A 185 -17.34 -5.02 -4.44
CA ALA A 185 -16.82 -5.00 -3.07
C ALA A 185 -17.94 -5.03 -2.03
N PHE A 186 -19.06 -4.35 -2.27
CA PHE A 186 -20.21 -4.32 -1.36
C PHE A 186 -20.92 -5.68 -1.27
N HIS A 187 -21.10 -6.35 -2.41
CA HIS A 187 -21.76 -7.66 -2.48
C HIS A 187 -20.80 -8.85 -2.30
N GLN A 188 -19.52 -8.60 -2.07
CA GLN A 188 -18.57 -9.69 -1.85
C GLN A 188 -18.85 -10.36 -0.51
N GLU A 189 -19.35 -11.60 -0.56
CA GLU A 189 -19.34 -12.50 0.60
C GLU A 189 -17.89 -12.88 0.91
N ASN A 190 -17.23 -12.10 1.77
CA ASN A 190 -15.89 -12.40 2.25
C ASN A 190 -15.95 -12.84 3.72
N THR A 191 -15.25 -13.91 4.06
CA THR A 191 -15.08 -14.34 5.46
C THR A 191 -13.97 -13.56 6.16
N ASP A 192 -13.15 -12.82 5.41
CA ASP A 192 -12.13 -11.91 5.94
C ASP A 192 -12.69 -10.48 6.04
N GLU A 193 -13.05 -10.09 7.26
CA GLU A 193 -13.60 -8.76 7.61
C GLU A 193 -12.59 -7.62 7.36
N PHE A 194 -11.29 -7.89 7.50
CA PHE A 194 -10.24 -6.91 7.20
C PHE A 194 -10.21 -6.60 5.71
N GLU A 195 -10.16 -7.64 4.88
CA GLU A 195 -10.11 -7.49 3.44
C GLU A 195 -11.41 -6.89 2.89
N TYR A 196 -12.56 -7.31 3.41
CA TYR A 196 -13.86 -6.73 3.06
C TYR A 196 -13.89 -5.22 3.32
N THR A 197 -13.62 -4.79 4.56
CA THR A 197 -13.67 -3.39 4.98
C THR A 197 -12.70 -2.53 4.16
N ALA A 198 -11.49 -3.04 3.93
CA ALA A 198 -10.47 -2.35 3.14
C ALA A 198 -10.86 -2.23 1.65
N LYS A 199 -11.46 -3.26 1.03
CA LYS A 199 -11.94 -3.16 -0.36
C LYS A 199 -13.08 -2.16 -0.49
N LEU A 200 -14.02 -2.23 0.44
CA LEU A 200 -15.20 -1.37 0.43
C LEU A 200 -14.80 0.10 0.55
N GLY A 201 -13.96 0.44 1.54
CA GLY A 201 -13.44 1.80 1.70
C GLY A 201 -12.66 2.27 0.48
N TYR A 202 -11.78 1.42 -0.07
CA TYR A 202 -10.95 1.77 -1.24
C TYR A 202 -11.78 2.15 -2.47
N TRP A 203 -12.76 1.32 -2.83
CA TRP A 203 -13.58 1.61 -4.01
C TRP A 203 -14.61 2.72 -3.75
N THR A 204 -15.11 2.84 -2.52
CA THR A 204 -15.98 3.96 -2.12
C THR A 204 -15.26 5.29 -2.25
N GLY A 205 -14.04 5.42 -1.70
CA GLY A 205 -13.25 6.65 -1.82
C GLY A 205 -12.90 7.00 -3.26
N ALA A 206 -12.61 6.00 -4.10
CA ALA A 206 -12.40 6.22 -5.52
C ALA A 206 -13.66 6.75 -6.22
N LEU A 207 -14.83 6.18 -5.92
CA LEU A 207 -16.11 6.62 -6.50
C LEU A 207 -16.49 8.03 -6.05
N GLU A 208 -16.30 8.34 -4.77
CA GLU A 208 -16.55 9.67 -4.21
C GLU A 208 -15.67 10.73 -4.86
N ARG A 209 -14.37 10.45 -5.05
CA ARG A 209 -13.47 11.40 -5.70
C ARG A 209 -13.89 11.72 -7.13
N LEU A 210 -14.33 10.71 -7.90
CA LEU A 210 -14.86 10.94 -9.25
C LEU A 210 -16.12 11.83 -9.24
N ARG A 211 -17.01 11.64 -8.27
CA ARG A 211 -18.22 12.46 -8.12
C ARG A 211 -17.90 13.90 -7.68
N GLN A 212 -16.90 14.09 -6.83
CA GLN A 212 -16.44 15.42 -6.43
C GLN A 212 -15.90 16.20 -7.63
N LEU A 213 -14.99 15.59 -8.39
CA LEU A 213 -14.42 16.18 -9.60
C LEU A 213 -15.49 16.55 -10.64
N GLU A 214 -16.52 15.71 -10.81
CA GLU A 214 -17.65 16.02 -11.70
C GLU A 214 -18.46 17.25 -11.23
N LYS A 215 -18.60 17.46 -9.92
CA LYS A 215 -19.26 18.66 -9.39
C LYS A 215 -18.41 19.92 -9.59
N GLU A 216 -17.09 19.80 -9.39
CA GLU A 216 -16.13 20.89 -9.59
C GLU A 216 -16.17 21.37 -11.06
N GLU A 217 -16.11 20.45 -12.03
CA GLU A 217 -16.17 20.76 -13.48
C GLU A 217 -17.48 21.46 -13.88
N ASN A 218 -18.61 21.02 -13.34
CA ASN A 218 -19.90 21.64 -13.62
C ASN A 218 -20.04 23.05 -12.99
N SER A 219 -19.37 23.31 -11.86
CA SER A 219 -19.41 24.63 -11.20
C SER A 219 -18.50 25.69 -11.82
N GLU A 220 -17.47 25.29 -12.58
CA GLU A 220 -16.61 26.22 -13.34
C GLU A 220 -17.19 26.59 -14.71
N SER A 221 -18.28 25.94 -15.10
CA SER A 221 -18.96 26.12 -16.39
C SER A 221 -20.13 27.12 -16.35
N ASP A 222 -20.49 27.61 -15.16
CA ASP A 222 -21.56 28.60 -14.88
C ASP A 222 -20.97 30.02 -14.66
#